data_AF-A0A1Y3QNH5-F1
#
_entry.id   AF-A0A1Y3QNH5-F1
#
_cell.length_a   1.000
_cell.length_b   1.000
_cell.length_c   1.000
_cell.angle_alpha   90.00
_cell.angle_beta   90.00
_cell.angle_gamma   90.00
#
_symmetry.space_group_name_H-M   'P 1'
#
loop_
_entity.id
_entity.type
_entity.pdbx_description
1 polymer ?
#
loop_
_entity_poly.entity_id
_entity_poly.type
_entity_poly.pdbx_seq_one_letter_code
_entity_poly.pdbx_strand_id
1 'polypeptide(L)' 'MPCDPPAPQLTWDDIRARRDALLRSSDWTQLNDVPMDPALRSAWAQYRQALRDIPQVFSDPADVVWPEPPVSVTSG' A
#
# COMPACT_ATOMS: atom_id res chain seq x y z
N MET A 1 16.65 -8.68 -35.64
CA MET A 1 15.62 -8.12 -34.74
C MET A 1 16.32 -7.66 -33.47
N PRO A 2 16.17 -6.41 -33.03
CA PRO A 2 16.54 -6.05 -31.67
C PRO A 2 15.43 -6.59 -30.75
N CYS A 3 15.69 -7.74 -30.14
CA CYS A 3 14.96 -8.20 -28.97
C CYS A 3 15.69 -7.64 -27.74
N ASP A 4 15.58 -6.33 -27.52
CA ASP A 4 15.83 -5.78 -26.19
C ASP A 4 14.59 -6.12 -25.35
N PRO A 5 14.70 -6.91 -24.26
CA PRO A 5 13.59 -7.00 -23.32
C PRO A 5 13.35 -5.59 -22.78
N PRO A 6 12.11 -5.05 -22.83
CA PRO A 6 11.85 -3.80 -22.16
C PRO A 6 12.25 -4.00 -20.69
N ALA A 7 13.07 -3.08 -20.16
CA ALA A 7 13.39 -3.02 -18.73
C ALA A 7 12.09 -3.23 -17.92
N PRO A 8 12.13 -3.88 -16.74
CA PRO A 8 10.94 -4.10 -15.93
C PRO A 8 10.31 -2.74 -15.60
N GLN A 9 9.35 -2.34 -16.42
CA GLN A 9 8.57 -1.14 -16.21
C GLN A 9 7.58 -1.51 -15.13
N LEU A 10 7.60 -0.77 -14.02
CA LEU A 10 6.67 -1.00 -12.92
C LEU A 10 5.25 -1.03 -13.49
N THR A 11 4.59 -2.17 -13.41
CA THR A 11 3.27 -2.36 -14.01
C THR A 11 2.17 -2.12 -12.98
N TRP A 12 0.94 -1.96 -13.46
CA TRP A 12 -0.23 -1.96 -12.58
C TRP A 12 -0.38 -3.26 -11.80
N ASP A 13 0.16 -4.37 -12.30
CA ASP A 13 0.18 -5.65 -11.58
C ASP A 13 1.16 -5.61 -10.40
N ASP A 14 2.33 -4.96 -10.56
CA ASP A 14 3.26 -4.73 -9.45
C ASP A 14 2.65 -3.82 -8.37
N ILE A 15 1.94 -2.76 -8.78
CA ILE A 15 1.22 -1.88 -7.86
C ILE A 15 0.13 -2.66 -7.12
N ARG A 16 -0.66 -3.48 -7.81
CA ARG A 16 -1.67 -4.34 -7.18
C ARG A 16 -1.03 -5.33 -6.21
N ALA A 17 0.07 -5.98 -6.59
CA ALA A 17 0.79 -6.91 -5.74
C ALA A 17 1.32 -6.23 -4.46
N ARG A 18 1.89 -5.02 -4.59
CA ARG A 18 2.38 -4.23 -3.45
C ARG A 18 1.23 -3.75 -2.56
N ARG A 19 0.13 -3.28 -3.15
CA ARG A 19 -1.11 -2.94 -2.43
C ARG A 19 -1.60 -4.14 -1.62
N ASP A 20 -1.69 -5.31 -2.25
CA ASP A 20 -2.19 -6.52 -1.58
C ASP A 20 -1.23 -6.97 -0.47
N ALA A 21 0.08 -6.83 -0.64
CA ALA A 21 1.04 -7.07 0.43
C ALA A 21 0.84 -6.13 1.63
N LEU A 22 0.63 -4.82 1.39
CA LEU A 22 0.37 -3.83 2.45
C LEU A 22 -1.00 -4.00 3.11
N LEU A 23 -2.02 -4.41 2.35
CA LEU A 23 -3.33 -4.77 2.89
C LEU A 23 -3.23 -6.03 3.76
N ARG A 24 -2.49 -7.05 3.34
CA ARG A 24 -2.24 -8.24 4.16
C ARG A 24 -1.46 -7.91 5.43
N SER A 25 -0.42 -7.07 5.33
CA SER A 25 0.38 -6.67 6.49
C SER A 25 -0.39 -5.81 7.49
N SER A 26 -1.52 -5.22 7.07
CA SER A 26 -2.43 -4.43 7.90
C SER A 26 -3.75 -5.14 8.18
N ASP A 27 -3.88 -6.42 7.81
CA ASP A 27 -5.13 -7.16 7.98
C ASP A 27 -5.37 -7.53 9.44
N TRP A 28 -4.28 -7.83 10.17
CA TRP A 28 -4.32 -8.11 11.61
C TRP A 28 -4.89 -6.94 12.43
N THR A 29 -4.80 -5.70 11.95
CA THR A 29 -5.26 -4.50 12.67
C THR A 29 -6.78 -4.34 12.62
N GLN A 30 -7.45 -5.09 11.73
CA GLN A 30 -8.92 -5.17 11.63
C GLN A 30 -9.48 -6.33 12.46
N LEU A 31 -8.63 -7.24 12.95
CA LEU A 31 -9.06 -8.32 13.84
C LEU A 31 -9.46 -7.73 15.19
N ASN A 32 -10.63 -8.13 15.66
CA ASN A 32 -11.19 -7.66 16.93
C ASN A 32 -10.44 -8.19 18.16
N ASP A 33 -9.55 -9.16 17.95
CA ASP A 33 -8.77 -9.84 19.00
C ASP A 33 -7.51 -9.07 19.39
N VAL A 34 -7.22 -7.96 18.71
CA VAL A 34 -6.05 -7.13 19.00
C VAL A 34 -6.48 -5.95 19.87
N PRO A 35 -5.94 -5.81 21.10
CA PRO A 35 -6.18 -4.64 21.92
C PRO A 35 -5.47 -3.44 21.29
N MET A 36 -6.17 -2.77 20.40
CA MET A 36 -5.68 -1.63 19.62
C MET A 36 -6.52 -0.40 19.89
N ASP A 37 -5.86 0.74 20.04
CA ASP A 37 -6.54 2.02 20.22
C ASP A 37 -7.55 2.29 19.09
N PRO A 38 -8.77 2.77 19.40
CA PRO A 38 -9.76 3.09 18.38
C PRO A 38 -9.26 4.18 17.41
N ALA A 39 -8.43 5.10 17.91
CA ALA A 39 -7.75 6.10 17.06
C ALA A 39 -6.82 5.44 16.04
N LEU A 40 -6.05 4.43 16.45
CA LEU A 40 -5.16 3.68 15.57
C LEU A 40 -5.97 2.86 14.56
N ARG A 41 -7.15 2.36 14.93
CA ARG A 41 -8.05 1.61 14.01
C ARG A 41 -8.56 2.50 12.89
N SER A 42 -8.95 3.72 13.25
CA SER A 42 -9.34 4.75 12.28
C SER A 42 -8.16 5.16 11.38
N ALA A 43 -6.95 5.26 11.91
CA ALA A 43 -5.74 5.55 11.12
C ALA A 43 -5.44 4.43 10.11
N TRP A 44 -5.53 3.16 10.54
CA TRP A 44 -5.39 2.01 9.64
C TRP A 44 -6.48 1.94 8.58
N ALA A 45 -7.73 2.27 8.92
CA ALA A 45 -8.82 2.35 7.96
C ALA A 45 -8.54 3.41 6.87
N GLN A 46 -8.09 4.60 7.28
CA GLN A 46 -7.69 5.68 6.36
C GLN A 46 -6.50 5.27 5.48
N TYR A 47 -5.48 4.64 6.08
CA TYR A 47 -4.32 4.11 5.37
C TYR A 47 -4.73 3.10 4.27
N ARG A 48 -5.57 2.12 4.62
CA ARG A 48 -6.07 1.11 3.65
C ARG A 48 -6.92 1.75 2.55
N GLN A 49 -7.68 2.80 2.86
CA GLN A 49 -8.45 3.54 1.87
C GLN A 49 -7.52 4.27 0.89
N ALA A 50 -6.51 4.99 1.41
CA ALA A 50 -5.51 5.65 0.58
C ALA A 50 -4.80 4.66 -0.37
N LEU A 51 -4.42 3.47 0.12
CA LEU A 51 -3.84 2.40 -0.71
C LEU A 51 -4.73 1.93 -1.86
N ARG A 52 -6.06 1.92 -1.66
CA ARG A 52 -7.03 1.52 -2.68
C ARG A 52 -7.30 2.63 -3.68
N ASP A 53 -7.19 3.88 -3.24
CA ASP A 53 -7.39 5.05 -4.07
C ASP A 53 -6.16 5.33 -4.95
N ILE A 54 -4.96 4.86 -4.59
CA ILE A 54 -3.74 4.96 -5.40
C ILE A 54 -3.97 4.67 -6.90
N PRO A 55 -4.47 3.48 -7.32
CA PRO A 55 -4.66 3.20 -8.74
C PRO A 55 -5.75 4.03 -9.43
N GLN A 56 -6.55 4.78 -8.68
CA GLN A 56 -7.54 5.73 -9.20
C GLN A 56 -6.96 7.15 -9.27
N VAL A 57 -6.05 7.50 -8.35
CA VAL A 57 -5.43 8.82 -8.21
C VAL A 57 -4.23 8.99 -9.14
N PHE A 58 -3.41 7.96 -9.28
CA PHE A 58 -2.21 7.99 -10.12
C PHE A 58 -2.53 7.44 -11.51
N SER A 59 -2.05 8.12 -12.55
CA SER A 59 -2.14 7.62 -13.94
C SER A 59 -0.96 6.72 -14.30
N ASP A 60 0.18 6.93 -13.63
CA ASP A 60 1.41 6.18 -13.85
C ASP A 60 1.78 5.36 -12.61
N PRO A 61 2.06 4.05 -12.77
CA PRO A 61 2.48 3.18 -11.67
C PRO A 61 3.83 3.61 -11.08
N ALA A 62 4.74 4.15 -11.88
CA ALA A 62 6.06 4.61 -11.43
C ALA A 62 5.99 5.82 -10.47
N ASP A 63 4.95 6.65 -10.60
CA ASP A 63 4.74 7.85 -9.77
C ASP A 63 3.88 7.56 -8.53
N VAL A 64 3.48 6.30 -8.32
CA VAL A 64 2.67 5.90 -7.17
C VAL A 64 3.46 6.15 -5.87
N VAL A 65 2.91 7.04 -5.04
CA VAL A 65 3.39 7.29 -3.68
C VAL A 65 2.61 6.41 -2.71
N TRP A 66 3.33 5.57 -1.98
CA TRP A 66 2.74 4.70 -0.95
C TRP A 66 2.71 5.43 0.39
N PRO A 67 1.55 5.56 1.06
CA PRO A 67 1.50 6.10 2.42
C PRO A 67 2.31 5.20 3.37
N GLU A 68 2.73 5.76 4.50
CA GLU A 68 3.39 5.01 5.57
C GLU A 68 2.37 4.46 6.58
N PRO A 69 2.56 3.23 7.09
CA PRO A 69 1.64 2.65 8.06
C PRO A 69 1.76 3.37 9.42
N PRO A 70 0.64 3.59 10.12
CA PRO A 70 0.60 4.39 11.35
C PRO A 70 1.31 3.75 12.56
N VAL A 71 1.79 2.50 12.45
CA VAL A 71 2.54 1.78 13.51
C VAL A 71 4.06 1.89 13.37
N SER A 72 4.55 2.63 12.38
CA SER A 72 5.98 2.79 12.14
C SER A 72 6.54 3.79 13.16
N VAL A 73 6.99 3.28 14.30
CA VAL A 73 8.09 3.94 15.00
C VAL A 73 9.32 3.90 14.08
N THR A 74 9.98 5.06 13.93
CA THR A 74 11.32 5.31 13.32
C THR A 74 11.28 5.67 11.81
N SER A 75 11.73 6.85 11.35
CA SER A 75 12.98 7.55 11.71
C SER A 75 12.92 9.07 11.61
N GLY A 76 13.64 9.70 12.54
CA GLY A 76 13.94 11.12 12.64
C GLY A 76 14.63 11.36 13.98
#